data_AF-A0A917L2V6-F1
#
_entry.id   AF-A0A917L2V6-F1
#
_cell.length_a   1.000
_cell.length_b   1.000
_cell.length_c   1.000
_cell.angle_alpha   90.00
_cell.angle_beta   90.00
_cell.angle_gamma   90.00
#
_symmetry.space_group_name_H-M   'P 1'
#
loop_
_entity.id
_entity.type
_entity.pdbx_description
1 polymer ?
#
loop_
_entity_poly.entity_id
_entity_poly.type
_entity_poly.pdbx_seq_one_letter_code
_entity_poly.pdbx_strand_id
1 'polypeptide(L)'
;MTSTLRAAARSLRRAIPAAAIATAAALPLLLPTPAQATTPEVELYVWATGVNVRACPEVSAACPAIAGAQIGKRWVTAFCQRQGTQVVDGPYRNNWWVQVNAGGPVGWISAVYVRGGDNDQPVPGLSTGSDCK
;
A
#
# COMPACT_ATOMS: atom_id res chain seq x y z
N MET A 1 -10.10 -25.76 -50.24
CA MET A 1 -9.51 -24.43 -49.96
C MET A 1 -8.46 -24.65 -48.89
N THR A 2 -7.31 -25.29 -49.14
CA THR A 2 -6.26 -25.10 -50.18
C THR A 2 -5.39 -23.86 -49.93
N SER A 3 -4.21 -24.09 -49.35
CA SER A 3 -3.00 -23.21 -49.38
C SER A 3 -3.09 -21.86 -48.61
N THR A 4 -2.00 -21.24 -48.14
CA THR A 4 -0.56 -21.52 -48.35
C THR A 4 0.30 -21.13 -47.14
N LEU A 5 1.36 -21.90 -46.84
CA LEU A 5 2.51 -21.41 -46.06
C LEU A 5 3.47 -20.61 -46.96
N ARG A 6 4.12 -19.56 -46.43
CA ARG A 6 5.35 -18.98 -46.98
C ARG A 6 6.31 -18.55 -45.87
N ALA A 7 7.60 -18.54 -46.17
CA ALA A 7 8.66 -18.45 -45.18
C ALA A 7 9.85 -17.56 -45.62
N ALA A 8 10.60 -17.10 -44.62
CA ALA A 8 12.05 -16.85 -44.57
C ALA A 8 12.78 -15.98 -45.63
N ALA A 9 13.43 -14.91 -45.14
CA ALA A 9 14.56 -14.16 -45.70
C ALA A 9 15.25 -13.38 -44.53
N ARG A 10 16.56 -13.20 -44.32
CA ARG A 10 17.84 -13.31 -45.09
C ARG A 10 17.95 -12.32 -46.26
N SER A 11 18.96 -11.45 -46.41
CA SER A 11 20.27 -11.19 -45.74
C SER A 11 20.82 -9.82 -46.25
N LEU A 12 21.85 -9.12 -45.75
CA LEU A 12 22.72 -9.13 -44.55
C LEU A 12 23.50 -7.78 -44.47
N ARG A 13 24.02 -7.41 -43.28
CA ARG A 13 25.18 -6.48 -43.01
C ARG A 13 25.29 -5.10 -43.74
N ARG A 14 25.35 -4.03 -42.94
CA ARG A 14 26.23 -2.82 -43.09
C ARG A 14 26.19 -2.04 -41.77
N ALA A 15 27.20 -1.27 -41.34
CA ALA A 15 28.66 -1.33 -41.43
C ALA A 15 29.21 -0.33 -40.37
N ILE A 16 30.35 -0.59 -39.73
CA ILE A 16 30.86 0.23 -38.61
C ILE A 16 31.84 1.30 -39.10
N PRO A 17 31.67 2.55 -38.67
CA PRO A 17 32.76 3.40 -38.17
C PRO A 17 32.53 3.65 -36.65
N ALA A 18 33.44 3.37 -35.72
CA ALA A 18 34.89 3.62 -35.62
C ALA A 18 35.22 5.04 -35.09
N ALA A 19 35.66 5.05 -33.82
CA ALA A 19 36.47 6.06 -33.13
C ALA A 19 35.99 7.53 -33.06
N ALA A 20 35.49 7.89 -31.87
CA ALA A 20 35.78 9.18 -31.24
C ALA A 20 35.95 8.96 -29.72
N ILE A 21 37.18 8.72 -29.26
CA ILE A 21 37.47 8.60 -27.83
C ILE A 21 37.63 10.01 -27.25
N ALA A 22 36.53 10.59 -26.80
CA ALA A 22 36.56 11.78 -25.97
C ALA A 22 36.72 11.36 -24.51
N THR A 23 37.92 11.51 -23.94
CA THR A 23 38.16 11.34 -22.49
C THR A 23 37.58 12.53 -21.72
N ALA A 24 36.25 12.60 -21.67
CA ALA A 24 35.54 13.50 -20.77
C ALA A 24 35.85 13.09 -19.33
N ALA A 25 36.40 14.02 -18.54
CA ALA A 25 36.62 13.80 -17.11
C ALA A 25 35.26 13.68 -16.41
N ALA A 26 34.85 12.45 -16.12
CA ALA A 26 33.58 12.14 -15.47
C ALA A 26 33.61 12.54 -13.98
N LEU A 27 33.45 13.85 -13.73
CA LEU A 27 33.05 14.36 -12.42
C LEU A 27 31.77 13.62 -11.99
N PRO A 28 31.75 12.93 -10.84
CA PRO A 28 30.53 12.31 -10.34
C PRO A 28 29.57 13.43 -9.93
N LEU A 29 28.61 13.74 -10.80
CA LEU A 29 27.49 14.58 -10.45
C LEU A 29 26.70 13.87 -9.35
N LEU A 30 26.88 14.32 -8.10
CA LEU A 30 25.94 14.02 -7.01
C LEU A 30 24.63 14.72 -7.32
N LEU A 31 23.83 14.10 -8.19
CA LEU A 31 22.41 14.40 -8.30
C LEU A 31 21.81 14.18 -6.90
N PRO A 32 21.20 15.18 -6.27
CA PRO A 32 20.56 14.96 -4.98
C PRO A 32 19.44 13.94 -5.18
N THR A 33 19.54 12.79 -4.51
CA THR A 33 18.45 11.83 -4.46
C THR A 33 17.22 12.55 -3.93
N PRO A 34 16.04 12.41 -4.58
CA PRO A 34 14.83 13.01 -4.05
C PRO A 34 14.56 12.41 -2.67
N ALA A 35 14.53 13.26 -1.65
CA ALA A 35 14.19 12.85 -0.31
C ALA A 35 12.78 12.24 -0.34
N GLN A 36 12.68 10.93 -0.17
CA GLN A 36 11.40 10.25 -0.12
C GLN A 36 10.63 10.81 1.06
N ALA A 37 9.46 11.39 0.80
CA ALA A 37 8.62 11.97 1.85
C ALA A 37 8.19 10.86 2.81
N THR A 38 8.83 10.82 3.99
CA THR A 38 8.45 9.88 5.05
C THR A 38 7.08 10.31 5.58
N THR A 39 6.03 9.70 5.04
CA THR A 39 4.66 9.84 5.55
C THR A 39 4.68 9.50 7.04
N PRO A 40 4.25 10.40 7.94
CA PRO A 40 4.46 10.22 9.37
C PRO A 40 3.78 8.95 9.84
N GLU A 41 4.56 8.03 10.40
CA GLU A 41 4.06 6.79 10.96
C GLU A 41 3.39 7.11 12.30
N VAL A 42 2.08 6.88 12.41
CA VAL A 42 1.30 7.25 13.59
C VAL A 42 1.04 6.01 14.43
N GLU A 43 1.48 6.01 15.68
CA GLU A 43 1.06 4.97 16.64
C GLU A 43 -0.37 5.22 17.10
N LEU A 44 -1.22 4.19 17.02
CA LEU A 44 -2.57 4.19 17.59
C LEU A 44 -2.79 2.99 18.49
N TYR A 45 -3.73 3.12 19.44
CA TYR A 45 -4.06 2.06 20.38
C TYR A 45 -5.34 1.33 19.97
N VAL A 46 -5.24 0.02 19.72
CA VAL A 46 -6.39 -0.87 19.52
C VAL A 46 -6.95 -1.28 20.87
N TRP A 47 -8.24 -1.01 21.12
CA TRP A 47 -8.86 -1.23 22.45
C TRP A 47 -9.51 -2.61 22.61
N ALA A 48 -9.73 -3.34 21.52
CA ALA A 48 -10.43 -4.62 21.46
C ALA A 48 -9.48 -5.83 21.31
N THR A 49 -10.04 -7.04 21.23
CA THR A 49 -9.31 -8.30 21.03
C THR A 49 -9.95 -9.12 19.92
N GLY A 50 -9.15 -9.82 19.12
CA GLY A 50 -9.66 -10.59 17.97
C GLY A 50 -10.01 -9.72 16.77
N VAL A 51 -9.46 -8.50 16.71
CA VAL A 51 -9.75 -7.54 15.63
C VAL A 51 -9.16 -8.08 14.33
N ASN A 52 -10.03 -8.51 13.43
CA ASN A 52 -9.65 -9.13 12.15
C ASN A 52 -9.02 -8.10 11.20
N VAL A 53 -7.79 -8.37 10.75
CA VAL A 53 -7.11 -7.59 9.71
C VAL A 53 -7.60 -8.04 8.33
N ARG A 54 -7.81 -7.09 7.41
CA ARG A 54 -8.33 -7.34 6.05
C ARG A 54 -7.41 -6.78 4.97
N ALA A 55 -7.48 -7.31 3.74
CA ALA A 55 -6.75 -6.77 2.60
C ALA A 55 -7.30 -5.42 2.10
N CYS A 56 -8.52 -5.07 2.52
CA CYS A 56 -9.33 -3.95 2.02
C CYS A 56 -10.26 -3.42 3.12
N PRO A 57 -10.73 -2.15 3.03
CA PRO A 57 -11.54 -1.50 4.07
C PRO A 57 -13.02 -1.92 4.04
N GLU A 58 -13.33 -3.21 4.00
CA GLU A 58 -14.72 -3.68 3.91
C GLU A 58 -15.00 -5.04 4.57
N VAL A 59 -16.25 -5.26 4.97
CA VAL A 59 -16.74 -6.55 5.46
C VAL A 59 -17.57 -7.21 4.36
N SER A 60 -16.91 -7.96 3.48
CA SER A 60 -17.56 -8.69 2.39
C SER A 60 -16.97 -10.10 2.21
N ALA A 61 -17.58 -10.90 1.34
CA ALA A 61 -17.01 -12.18 0.90
C ALA A 61 -15.85 -12.01 -0.12
N ALA A 62 -15.78 -10.86 -0.81
CA ALA A 62 -14.66 -10.51 -1.68
C ALA A 62 -13.45 -10.00 -0.88
N CYS A 63 -13.68 -9.45 0.31
CA CYS A 63 -12.67 -8.99 1.25
C CYS A 63 -12.72 -9.76 2.59
N PRO A 64 -12.34 -11.05 2.61
CA PRO A 64 -12.28 -11.83 3.84
C PRO A 64 -11.24 -11.27 4.82
N ALA A 65 -11.35 -11.70 6.09
CA ALA A 65 -10.26 -11.54 7.05
C ALA A 65 -9.02 -12.34 6.58
N ILE A 66 -7.83 -11.77 6.75
CA ILE A 66 -6.58 -12.47 6.45
C ILE A 66 -6.40 -13.56 7.51
N ALA A 67 -6.27 -14.82 7.08
CA ALA A 67 -6.23 -15.97 7.98
C ALA A 67 -5.10 -15.85 9.01
N GLY A 68 -5.44 -15.98 10.30
CA GLY A 68 -4.50 -15.83 11.41
C GLY A 68 -4.11 -14.39 11.78
N ALA A 69 -4.49 -13.38 10.98
CA ALA A 69 -4.16 -11.98 11.24
C ALA A 69 -5.23 -11.31 12.13
N GLN A 70 -5.04 -11.40 13.45
CA GLN A 70 -5.89 -10.73 14.44
C GLN A 70 -5.06 -9.87 15.39
N ILE A 71 -5.61 -8.72 15.78
CA ILE A 71 -4.97 -7.76 16.70
C ILE A 71 -5.64 -7.82 18.08
N GLY A 72 -4.81 -7.78 19.12
CA GLY A 72 -5.21 -7.67 20.53
C GLY A 72 -5.11 -6.24 21.06
N LYS A 73 -5.26 -6.05 22.38
CA LYS A 73 -5.15 -4.72 23.01
C LYS A 73 -3.70 -4.23 23.05
N ARG A 74 -3.29 -3.38 22.11
CA ARG A 74 -1.91 -2.89 21.98
C ARG A 74 -1.83 -1.62 21.14
N TRP A 75 -0.66 -0.98 21.20
CA TRP A 75 -0.23 -0.02 20.19
C TRP A 75 0.16 -0.74 18.88
N VAL A 76 -0.16 -0.11 17.76
CA VAL A 76 0.20 -0.52 16.39
C VAL A 76 0.57 0.70 15.55
N THR A 77 1.45 0.48 14.59
CA THR A 77 1.74 1.39 13.48
C THR A 77 0.49 1.60 12.63
N ALA A 78 0.22 2.84 12.22
CA ALA A 78 -0.79 3.18 11.21
C ALA A 78 -0.22 4.10 10.13
N PHE A 79 -0.69 3.92 8.89
CA PHE A 79 -0.20 4.63 7.70
C PHE A 79 -1.21 5.63 7.14
N CYS A 80 -2.49 5.24 7.09
CA CYS A 80 -3.56 6.01 6.46
C CYS A 80 -4.94 5.51 6.90
N GLN A 81 -5.98 6.26 6.55
CA GLN A 81 -7.37 5.84 6.66
C GLN A 81 -8.18 6.11 5.39
N ARG A 82 -9.25 5.34 5.18
CA ARG A 82 -10.22 5.51 4.08
C ARG A 82 -11.62 5.12 4.55
N GLN A 83 -12.64 5.61 3.86
CA GLN A 83 -14.01 5.15 4.06
C GLN A 83 -14.22 3.77 3.42
N GLY A 84 -15.20 3.03 3.96
CA GLY A 84 -15.44 1.63 3.64
C GLY A 84 -16.78 1.12 4.18
N THR A 85 -16.93 -0.18 4.38
CA THR A 85 -18.16 -0.74 5.00
C THR A 85 -18.31 -0.21 6.42
N GLN A 86 -19.51 0.28 6.79
CA GLN A 86 -19.80 0.64 8.18
C GLN A 86 -19.75 -0.61 9.08
N VAL A 87 -18.93 -0.57 10.11
CA VAL A 87 -18.90 -1.57 11.19
C VAL A 87 -19.65 -1.01 12.39
N VAL A 88 -20.33 -1.89 13.14
CA VAL A 88 -21.04 -1.56 14.39
C VAL A 88 -20.66 -2.61 15.43
N ASP A 89 -20.28 -2.17 16.63
CA ASP A 89 -19.93 -3.03 17.77
C ASP A 89 -20.47 -2.39 19.06
N GLY A 90 -21.60 -2.88 19.56
CA GLY A 90 -22.33 -2.27 20.66
C GLY A 90 -22.72 -0.81 20.37
N PRO A 91 -22.29 0.17 21.19
CA PRO A 91 -22.56 1.60 20.96
C PRO A 91 -21.63 2.24 19.91
N TYR A 92 -20.56 1.56 19.52
CA TYR A 92 -19.55 2.07 18.58
C TYR A 92 -19.97 1.76 17.15
N ARG A 93 -19.79 2.73 16.25
CA ARG A 93 -19.99 2.55 14.81
C ARG A 93 -19.05 3.45 14.03
N ASN A 94 -18.50 2.95 12.93
CA ASN A 94 -17.68 3.77 12.07
C ASN A 94 -17.60 3.19 10.64
N ASN A 95 -17.67 4.08 9.64
CA ASN A 95 -17.42 3.77 8.23
C ASN A 95 -15.96 4.03 7.81
N TRP A 96 -15.14 4.62 8.67
CA TRP A 96 -13.70 4.75 8.49
C TRP A 96 -12.94 3.48 8.87
N TRP A 97 -11.91 3.21 8.09
CA TRP A 97 -10.98 2.09 8.25
C TRP A 97 -9.55 2.62 8.24
N VAL A 98 -8.70 2.00 9.05
CA VAL A 98 -7.30 2.37 9.21
C VAL A 98 -6.41 1.23 8.71
N GLN A 99 -5.41 1.57 7.90
CA GLN A 99 -4.37 0.63 7.50
C GLN A 99 -3.25 0.62 8.53
N VAL A 100 -2.94 -0.57 9.06
CA VAL A 100 -2.03 -0.78 10.18
C VAL A 100 -0.96 -1.83 9.91
N ASN A 101 0.14 -1.76 10.67
CA ASN A 101 1.07 -2.87 10.88
C ASN A 101 1.11 -3.24 12.38
N ALA A 102 0.86 -4.50 12.70
CA ALA A 102 0.86 -5.02 14.07
C ALA A 102 1.99 -6.04 14.35
N GLY A 103 3.00 -6.13 13.47
CA GLY A 103 3.97 -7.23 13.47
C GLY A 103 3.46 -8.46 12.70
N GLY A 104 2.76 -8.21 11.59
CA GLY A 104 2.12 -9.22 10.74
C GLY A 104 1.88 -8.65 9.34
N PRO A 105 0.91 -9.15 8.56
CA PRO A 105 0.55 -8.53 7.29
C PRO A 105 0.03 -7.10 7.51
N VAL A 106 0.46 -6.16 6.66
CA VAL A 106 -0.15 -4.83 6.59
C VAL A 106 -1.57 -4.98 6.06
N GLY A 107 -2.53 -4.31 6.70
CA GLY A 107 -3.92 -4.40 6.29
C GLY A 107 -4.85 -3.51 7.11
N TRP A 108 -6.13 -3.62 6.81
CA TRP A 108 -7.17 -2.71 7.29
C TRP A 108 -7.90 -3.27 8.51
N ILE A 109 -8.15 -2.38 9.49
CA ILE A 109 -9.08 -2.58 10.60
C ILE A 109 -10.10 -1.44 10.61
N SER A 110 -11.30 -1.66 11.13
CA SER A 110 -12.26 -0.56 11.28
C SER A 110 -11.83 0.38 12.40
N ALA A 111 -12.04 1.68 12.19
CA ALA A 111 -11.81 2.72 13.21
C ALA A 111 -12.67 2.52 14.47
N VAL A 112 -13.75 1.70 14.42
CA VAL A 112 -14.48 1.21 15.60
C VAL A 112 -13.54 0.67 16.69
N TYR A 113 -12.44 0.02 16.31
CA TYR A 113 -11.51 -0.63 17.23
C TYR A 113 -10.32 0.24 17.67
N VAL A 114 -10.27 1.49 17.20
CA VAL A 114 -9.21 2.46 17.49
C VAL A 114 -9.63 3.40 18.61
N ARG A 115 -8.76 3.64 19.59
CA ARG A 115 -8.99 4.66 20.63
C ARG A 115 -8.70 6.05 20.08
N GLY A 116 -9.59 7.01 20.36
CA GLY A 116 -9.32 8.45 20.17
C GLY A 116 -10.05 9.12 19.00
N GLY A 117 -10.94 8.41 18.31
CA GLY A 117 -11.89 8.99 17.34
C GLY A 117 -13.34 8.80 17.78
N ASP A 118 -14.24 9.58 17.19
CA ASP A 118 -15.69 9.51 17.40
C ASP A 118 -16.40 8.58 16.39
N ASN A 119 -17.66 8.24 16.66
CA ASN A 119 -18.49 7.46 15.74
C ASN A 119 -18.63 8.17 14.38
N ASP A 120 -18.47 7.41 13.30
CA ASP A 120 -18.50 7.86 11.89
C ASP A 120 -17.50 8.98 11.52
N GLN A 121 -16.54 9.29 12.40
CA GLN A 121 -15.49 10.29 12.16
C GLN A 121 -14.15 9.64 11.81
N PRO A 122 -13.29 10.33 11.04
CA PRO A 122 -11.91 9.89 10.83
C PRO A 122 -11.12 9.91 12.14
N VAL A 123 -10.16 9.00 12.28
CA VAL A 123 -9.19 9.00 13.38
C VAL A 123 -8.34 10.27 13.32
N PRO A 124 -8.27 11.10 14.39
CA PRO A 124 -7.51 12.34 14.36
C PRO A 124 -6.02 12.13 14.05
N GLY A 125 -5.44 13.03 13.27
CA GLY A 125 -4.02 13.04 12.93
C GLY A 125 -3.58 12.08 11.81
N LEU A 126 -4.45 11.17 11.34
CA LEU A 126 -4.11 10.20 10.29
C LEU A 126 -4.61 10.64 8.91
N SER A 127 -3.80 10.49 7.86
CA SER A 127 -4.15 10.99 6.52
C SER A 127 -5.19 10.14 5.79
N THR A 128 -6.04 10.77 4.99
CA THR A 128 -7.20 10.13 4.35
C THR A 128 -6.94 9.63 2.92
N GLY A 129 -5.66 9.48 2.51
CA GLY A 129 -5.28 9.62 1.10
C GLY A 129 -4.16 8.72 0.58
N SER A 130 -3.13 9.35 0.01
CA SER A 130 -2.04 8.77 -0.80
C SER A 130 -1.11 7.82 -0.06
N ASP A 131 -1.13 7.87 1.28
CA ASP A 131 0.03 7.45 2.09
C ASP A 131 -0.02 5.98 2.49
N CYS A 132 -1.12 5.31 2.16
CA CYS A 132 -1.32 3.87 2.30
C CYS A 132 -0.24 3.07 1.55
N LYS A 133 0.08 1.90 2.09
CA LYS A 133 1.07 0.95 1.56
C LYS A 133 0.42 -0.21 0.81
#